data_AF-A0A6G2W2T4-F1
#
_entry.id   AF-A0A6G2W2T4-F1
#
_cell.length_a   1.000
_cell.length_b   1.000
_cell.length_c   1.000
_cell.angle_alpha   90.00
_cell.angle_beta   90.00
_cell.angle_gamma   90.00
#
_symmetry.space_group_name_H-M   'P 1'
#
loop_
_entity.id
_entity.type
_entity.pdbx_description
1 polymer ?
#
loop_
_entity_poly.entity_id
_entity_poly.type
_entity_poly.pdbx_seq_one_letter_code
_entity_poly.pdbx_strand_id
1 'polypeptide(L)'
;LHVVTDAATGKKLYEYQGIETGVGNTHYSGKVDLTTTQSGSSYTLTDASRGGHKTYDLAHGTSGTGTLFSQSEDTWGDGKVSNAATAAADAAYGAQETWDFYKSTFKRSGIKNDGVGAYSRVHYGKAYVNAFWDDSCFCMTYGDGTADSDPLTALDVAGHEMSHGVTSNTAGLEYSGESGGLNEATSDIFGTGVEFFANNSSDVGDYLIGEKIDING
;
A
#
# COMPACT_ATOMS: atom_id res chain seq x y z
N LEU A 1 18.45 7.36 11.98
CA LEU A 1 19.66 6.80 11.32
C LEU A 1 20.60 6.29 12.41
N HIS A 2 20.72 4.97 12.53
CA HIS A 2 21.69 4.34 13.42
C HIS A 2 22.77 3.70 12.57
N VAL A 3 23.98 4.28 12.61
CA VAL A 3 25.16 3.70 11.97
C VAL A 3 26.00 3.05 13.06
N VAL A 4 26.19 1.74 12.95
CA VAL A 4 27.19 1.01 13.72
C VAL A 4 28.47 1.04 12.89
N THR A 5 29.47 1.75 13.38
CA THR A 5 30.81 1.81 12.79
C THR A 5 31.79 1.00 13.61
N ASP A 6 32.74 0.39 12.91
CA ASP A 6 33.90 -0.23 13.52
C ASP A 6 34.75 0.85 14.19
N ALA A 7 34.93 0.72 15.50
CA ALA A 7 35.59 1.73 16.31
C ALA A 7 37.08 1.92 15.98
N ALA A 8 37.73 0.94 15.35
CA ALA A 8 39.15 0.98 15.02
C ALA A 8 39.44 1.48 13.61
N THR A 9 38.55 1.19 12.67
CA THR A 9 38.75 1.46 11.23
C THR A 9 37.84 2.54 10.67
N GLY A 10 36.79 2.93 11.41
CA GLY A 10 35.73 3.83 10.93
C GLY A 10 34.85 3.20 9.84
N LYS A 11 35.04 1.91 9.54
CA LYS A 11 34.25 1.19 8.54
C LYS A 11 32.81 1.04 9.04
N LYS A 12 31.84 1.45 8.23
CA LYS A 12 30.41 1.16 8.47
C LYS A 12 30.19 -0.36 8.52
N LEU A 13 29.75 -0.86 9.68
CA LEU A 13 29.45 -2.28 9.91
C LEU A 13 27.97 -2.57 9.68
N TYR A 14 27.10 -1.68 10.13
CA TYR A 14 25.65 -1.84 10.03
C TYR A 14 24.99 -0.47 9.95
N GLU A 15 23.91 -0.35 9.19
CA GLU A 15 23.07 0.84 9.20
C GLU A 15 21.63 0.39 9.20
N TYR A 16 20.88 0.88 10.17
CA TYR A 16 19.43 0.69 10.20
C TYR A 16 18.76 2.03 10.48
N GLN A 17 17.60 2.20 9.85
CA GLN A 17 16.67 3.23 10.22
C GLN A 17 15.76 2.67 11.33
N GLY A 18 15.31 3.51 12.26
CA GLY A 18 14.42 3.05 13.33
C GLY A 18 13.10 2.62 12.70
N ILE A 19 12.76 1.33 12.79
CA ILE A 19 11.42 0.84 12.46
C ILE A 19 10.54 1.25 13.62
N GLU A 20 9.49 1.99 13.32
CA GLU A 20 8.58 2.56 14.31
C GLU A 20 7.16 2.07 14.04
N THR A 21 6.30 2.20 15.04
CA THR A 21 4.87 1.91 14.94
C THR A 21 4.11 3.22 15.01
N GLY A 22 3.87 3.80 13.84
CA GLY A 22 3.06 4.99 13.67
C GLY A 22 1.57 4.66 13.74
N VAL A 23 0.76 5.71 13.80
CA VAL A 23 -0.69 5.62 13.81
C VAL A 23 -1.25 6.12 12.48
N GLY A 24 -2.08 5.33 11.81
CA GLY A 24 -2.86 5.77 10.66
C GLY A 24 -4.31 6.09 11.05
N ASN A 25 -4.78 7.31 10.81
CA ASN A 25 -6.20 7.65 10.81
C ASN A 25 -6.68 7.63 9.36
N THR A 26 -7.11 6.44 8.95
CA THR A 26 -7.45 6.10 7.58
C THR A 26 -8.87 6.54 7.22
N HIS A 27 -9.20 6.57 5.93
CA HIS A 27 -10.56 6.87 5.48
C HIS A 27 -11.50 5.67 5.70
N TYR A 28 -11.04 4.46 5.39
CA TYR A 28 -11.89 3.26 5.35
C TYR A 28 -11.68 2.30 6.53
N SER A 29 -10.44 2.14 6.98
CA SER A 29 -10.04 1.15 7.99
C SER A 29 -10.01 1.70 9.43
N GLY A 30 -10.53 2.92 9.65
CA GLY A 30 -10.50 3.58 10.95
C GLY A 30 -9.08 3.91 11.42
N LYS A 31 -8.80 3.68 12.71
CA LYS A 31 -7.48 3.91 13.31
C LYS A 31 -6.68 2.60 13.32
N VAL A 32 -5.52 2.59 12.67
CA VAL A 32 -4.67 1.41 12.49
C VAL A 32 -3.22 1.68 12.90
N ASP A 33 -2.47 0.61 13.15
CA ASP A 33 -1.02 0.69 13.33
C ASP A 33 -0.32 0.62 11.96
N LEU A 34 0.62 1.53 11.74
CA LEU A 34 1.45 1.59 10.55
C LEU A 34 2.90 1.34 10.91
N THR A 35 3.58 0.52 10.13
CA THR A 35 5.04 0.40 10.20
C THR A 35 5.66 1.55 9.42
N THR A 36 6.40 2.40 10.13
CA THR A 36 7.03 3.58 9.56
C THR A 36 8.53 3.52 9.82
N THR A 37 9.27 4.44 9.20
CA THR A 37 10.71 4.51 9.37
C THR A 37 11.14 5.92 9.75
N GLN A 38 11.89 6.03 10.86
CA GLN A 38 12.44 7.30 11.32
C GLN A 38 13.76 7.65 10.60
N SER A 39 13.78 8.83 9.99
CA SER A 39 14.93 9.43 9.31
C SER A 39 15.20 10.83 9.88
N GLY A 40 16.25 10.94 10.70
CA GLY A 40 16.54 12.18 11.42
C GLY A 40 15.47 12.48 12.45
N SER A 41 14.86 13.67 12.36
CA SER A 41 13.74 14.11 13.20
C SER A 41 12.36 13.88 12.54
N SER A 42 12.31 13.17 11.42
CA SER A 42 11.09 12.93 10.66
C SER A 42 10.81 11.43 10.52
N TYR A 43 9.55 11.10 10.34
CA TYR A 43 9.07 9.76 9.99
C TYR A 43 8.68 9.73 8.53
N THR A 44 8.82 8.58 7.90
CA THR A 44 8.37 8.33 6.53
C THR A 44 7.44 7.12 6.50
N LEU A 45 6.48 7.11 5.58
CA LEU A 45 5.70 5.92 5.25
C LEU A 45 6.56 4.93 4.45
N THR A 46 7.55 4.37 5.13
CA THR A 46 8.40 3.28 4.67
C THR A 46 8.26 2.12 5.65
N ASP A 47 7.74 0.99 5.17
CA ASP A 47 7.67 -0.25 5.93
C ASP A 47 8.91 -1.10 5.63
N ALA A 48 9.94 -0.92 6.45
CA ALA A 48 11.17 -1.71 6.37
C ALA A 48 11.02 -3.15 6.89
N SER A 49 9.89 -3.50 7.54
CA SER A 49 9.61 -4.85 8.01
C SER A 49 9.02 -5.76 6.91
N ARG A 50 8.37 -5.17 5.90
CA ARG A 50 7.72 -5.86 4.77
C ARG A 50 8.38 -5.54 3.43
N GLY A 51 9.69 -5.80 3.36
CA GLY A 51 10.46 -5.67 2.12
C GLY A 51 10.75 -4.24 1.67
N GLY A 52 10.52 -3.23 2.53
CA GLY A 52 10.81 -1.83 2.25
C GLY A 52 9.73 -1.12 1.43
N HIS A 53 8.47 -1.52 1.60
CA HIS A 53 7.33 -0.90 0.91
C HIS A 53 7.23 0.59 1.25
N LYS A 54 6.87 1.43 0.28
CA LYS A 54 6.81 2.89 0.44
C LYS A 54 5.51 3.45 -0.09
N THR A 55 5.04 4.54 0.50
CA THR A 55 3.86 5.27 0.02
C THR A 55 4.23 6.67 -0.43
N TYR A 56 3.87 7.03 -1.66
CA TYR A 56 4.21 8.29 -2.31
C TYR A 56 2.97 9.12 -2.65
N ASP A 57 3.12 10.43 -2.58
CA ASP A 57 2.16 11.43 -3.04
C ASP A 57 2.49 11.87 -4.48
N LEU A 58 1.56 11.66 -5.42
CA LEU A 58 1.69 12.19 -6.77
C LEU A 58 1.21 13.64 -6.90
N ALA A 59 0.53 14.20 -5.90
CA ALA A 59 -0.01 15.55 -5.87
C ALA A 59 -0.81 15.90 -7.15
N HIS A 60 -1.69 14.98 -7.56
CA HIS A 60 -2.49 15.02 -8.78
C HIS A 60 -1.69 14.96 -10.10
N GLY A 61 -0.41 14.58 -10.03
CA GLY A 61 0.39 14.18 -11.18
C GLY A 61 -0.04 12.82 -11.74
N THR A 62 0.32 12.54 -12.99
CA THR A 62 0.00 11.28 -13.69
C THR A 62 1.24 10.50 -14.12
N SER A 63 2.43 10.88 -13.65
CA SER A 63 3.69 10.23 -14.01
C SER A 63 4.73 10.39 -12.90
N GLY A 64 5.79 9.58 -12.98
CA GLY A 64 6.84 9.53 -11.97
C GLY A 64 6.45 8.73 -10.72
N THR A 65 7.35 8.72 -9.75
CA THR A 65 7.14 8.02 -8.47
C THR A 65 6.35 8.89 -7.48
N GLY A 66 6.49 10.22 -7.53
CA GLY A 66 5.92 11.14 -6.55
C GLY A 66 6.89 11.45 -5.40
N THR A 67 6.36 12.08 -4.35
CA THR A 67 7.10 12.48 -3.15
C THR A 67 6.81 11.51 -2.02
N LEU A 68 7.85 10.97 -1.37
CA LEU A 68 7.65 10.07 -0.23
C LEU A 68 6.95 10.82 0.91
N PHE A 69 5.88 10.25 1.45
CA PHE A 69 5.21 10.82 2.62
C PHE A 69 6.19 10.89 3.79
N SER A 70 6.38 12.11 4.31
CA SER A 70 7.32 12.41 5.38
C SER A 70 6.81 13.56 6.24
N GLN A 71 6.89 13.42 7.57
CA GLN A 71 6.48 14.47 8.52
C GLN A 71 7.17 14.30 9.89
N SER A 72 7.00 15.26 10.80
CA SER A 72 7.65 15.22 12.12
C SER A 72 6.94 14.34 13.16
N GLU A 73 5.63 14.17 13.03
CA GLU A 73 4.82 13.33 13.92
C GLU A 73 4.55 11.97 13.29
N ASP A 74 4.53 10.90 14.07
CA ASP A 74 4.24 9.56 13.54
C ASP A 74 2.74 9.23 13.60
N THR A 75 1.92 10.18 13.17
CA THR A 75 0.45 10.05 13.07
C THR A 75 -0.02 10.59 11.73
N TRP A 76 -0.53 9.70 10.89
CA TRP A 76 -0.81 9.92 9.48
C TRP A 76 -2.30 10.04 9.23
N GLY A 77 -2.71 11.08 8.50
CA GLY A 77 -4.12 11.33 8.20
C GLY A 77 -4.95 11.78 9.40
N ASP A 78 -6.19 12.16 9.12
CA ASP A 78 -7.21 12.50 10.10
C ASP A 78 -8.60 11.89 9.78
N GLY A 79 -8.61 10.89 8.90
CA GLY A 79 -9.83 10.24 8.40
C GLY A 79 -10.59 11.04 7.34
N LYS A 80 -10.13 12.24 6.97
CA LYS A 80 -10.77 13.09 5.96
C LYS A 80 -9.96 13.13 4.68
N VAL A 81 -10.66 13.14 3.56
CA VAL A 81 -10.09 13.20 2.20
C VAL A 81 -9.33 14.51 1.95
N SER A 82 -9.69 15.60 2.63
CA SER A 82 -8.95 16.87 2.55
C SER A 82 -7.51 16.79 3.09
N ASN A 83 -7.17 15.75 3.84
CA ASN A 83 -5.81 15.48 4.31
C ASN A 83 -5.19 14.38 3.45
N ALA A 84 -4.18 14.74 2.65
CA ALA A 84 -3.50 13.80 1.74
C ALA A 84 -2.94 12.56 2.45
N ALA A 85 -2.52 12.70 3.72
CA ALA A 85 -1.99 11.57 4.48
C ALA A 85 -3.07 10.53 4.86
N THR A 86 -4.37 10.86 4.73
CA THR A 86 -5.46 9.91 4.98
C THR A 86 -5.44 8.77 3.95
N ALA A 87 -5.49 9.08 2.64
CA ALA A 87 -5.41 8.07 1.58
C ALA A 87 -4.06 7.33 1.59
N ALA A 88 -2.99 8.04 1.97
CA ALA A 88 -1.68 7.42 2.14
C ALA A 88 -1.63 6.39 3.28
N ALA A 89 -2.35 6.66 4.38
CA ALA A 89 -2.48 5.74 5.50
C ALA A 89 -3.29 4.50 5.11
N ASP A 90 -4.39 4.67 4.36
CA ASP A 90 -5.15 3.54 3.77
C ASP A 90 -4.23 2.67 2.88
N ALA A 91 -3.53 3.28 1.91
CA ALA A 91 -2.67 2.56 0.98
C ALA A 91 -1.45 1.88 1.66
N ALA A 92 -0.92 2.47 2.75
CA ALA A 92 0.13 1.85 3.55
C ALA A 92 -0.41 0.64 4.32
N TYR A 93 -1.57 0.79 4.97
CA TYR A 93 -2.23 -0.28 5.70
C TYR A 93 -2.60 -1.46 4.78
N GLY A 94 -3.22 -1.19 3.63
CA GLY A 94 -3.58 -2.21 2.66
C GLY A 94 -2.38 -3.02 2.15
N ALA A 95 -1.24 -2.37 1.90
CA ALA A 95 -0.01 -3.07 1.53
C ALA A 95 0.56 -3.94 2.67
N GLN A 96 0.47 -3.48 3.93
CA GLN A 96 0.89 -4.25 5.10
C GLN A 96 0.07 -5.53 5.26
N GLU A 97 -1.25 -5.39 5.27
CA GLU A 97 -2.18 -6.50 5.45
C GLU A 97 -2.09 -7.49 4.30
N THR A 98 -1.95 -7.00 3.07
CA THR A 98 -1.81 -7.88 1.90
C THR A 98 -0.51 -8.68 1.96
N TRP A 99 0.60 -8.05 2.30
CA TRP A 99 1.86 -8.77 2.49
C TRP A 99 1.73 -9.85 3.59
N ASP A 100 1.13 -9.51 4.72
CA ASP A 100 0.99 -10.42 5.86
C ASP A 100 0.03 -11.57 5.56
N PHE A 101 -1.05 -11.31 4.84
CA PHE A 101 -1.96 -12.34 4.32
C PHE A 101 -1.18 -13.34 3.44
N TYR A 102 -0.45 -12.86 2.43
CA TYR A 102 0.33 -13.72 1.55
C TYR A 102 1.41 -14.51 2.30
N LYS A 103 2.08 -13.86 3.27
CA LYS A 103 3.12 -14.48 4.07
C LYS A 103 2.57 -15.53 5.03
N SER A 104 1.49 -15.22 5.72
CA SER A 104 0.87 -16.10 6.72
C SER A 104 0.24 -17.31 6.05
N THR A 105 -0.59 -17.07 5.03
CA THR A 105 -1.41 -18.08 4.36
C THR A 105 -0.61 -18.93 3.40
N PHE A 106 0.23 -18.32 2.56
CA PHE A 106 0.91 -19.01 1.45
C PHE A 106 2.42 -19.11 1.61
N LYS A 107 2.98 -18.58 2.70
CA LYS A 107 4.44 -18.48 2.92
C LYS A 107 5.18 -17.67 1.84
N ARG A 108 4.44 -16.87 1.06
CA ARG A 108 4.99 -16.01 0.01
C ARG A 108 5.58 -14.73 0.63
N SER A 109 6.82 -14.39 0.27
CA SER A 109 7.52 -13.21 0.77
C SER A 109 7.53 -12.10 -0.27
N GLY A 110 6.48 -11.27 -0.30
CA GLY A 110 6.30 -10.21 -1.28
C GLY A 110 5.84 -10.68 -2.66
N ILE A 111 5.64 -9.73 -3.56
CA ILE A 111 5.02 -9.99 -4.88
C ILE A 111 5.81 -11.00 -5.69
N LYS A 112 7.15 -10.96 -5.67
CA LYS A 112 8.04 -11.89 -6.40
C LYS A 112 8.50 -13.09 -5.58
N ASN A 113 8.04 -13.21 -4.34
CA ASN A 113 8.55 -14.18 -3.36
C ASN A 113 10.06 -14.06 -3.07
N ASP A 114 10.64 -12.87 -3.24
CA ASP A 114 12.07 -12.58 -3.07
C ASP A 114 12.36 -11.69 -1.84
N GLY A 115 11.32 -11.32 -1.08
CA GLY A 115 11.44 -10.46 0.08
C GLY A 115 11.53 -8.97 -0.24
N VAL A 116 11.28 -8.56 -1.48
CA VAL A 116 11.28 -7.15 -1.90
C VAL A 116 9.85 -6.60 -1.98
N GLY A 117 9.63 -5.44 -1.38
CA GLY A 117 8.36 -4.72 -1.42
C GLY A 117 8.19 -3.90 -2.71
N ALA A 118 6.94 -3.69 -3.11
CA ALA A 118 6.55 -2.71 -4.12
C ALA A 118 6.54 -1.28 -3.54
N TYR A 119 5.86 -0.35 -4.20
CA TYR A 119 5.42 0.88 -3.56
C TYR A 119 3.99 1.25 -3.97
N SER A 120 3.34 2.08 -3.16
CA SER A 120 2.04 2.69 -3.44
C SER A 120 2.21 4.15 -3.87
N ARG A 121 1.38 4.60 -4.80
CA ARG A 121 1.22 6.00 -5.19
C ARG A 121 -0.23 6.41 -4.98
N VAL A 122 -0.48 7.45 -4.20
CA VAL A 122 -1.83 8.03 -4.03
C VAL A 122 -1.91 9.39 -4.71
N HIS A 123 -3.14 9.92 -4.85
CA HIS A 123 -3.42 11.19 -5.52
C HIS A 123 -2.99 11.20 -6.99
N TYR A 124 -3.23 10.08 -7.69
CA TYR A 124 -2.98 9.98 -9.14
C TYR A 124 -4.05 10.75 -9.93
N GLY A 125 -3.61 11.73 -10.70
CA GLY A 125 -4.49 12.54 -11.54
C GLY A 125 -5.52 13.36 -10.75
N LYS A 126 -6.53 13.88 -11.46
CA LYS A 126 -7.66 14.62 -10.87
C LYS A 126 -8.96 13.96 -11.28
N ALA A 127 -9.88 13.84 -10.33
CA ALA A 127 -11.13 13.13 -10.47
C ALA A 127 -10.95 11.75 -11.12
N TYR A 128 -9.86 11.06 -10.80
CA TYR A 128 -9.49 9.81 -11.45
C TYR A 128 -10.16 8.65 -10.73
N VAL A 129 -11.15 8.05 -11.40
CA VAL A 129 -11.97 6.96 -10.87
C VAL A 129 -11.36 5.62 -11.25
N ASN A 130 -10.13 5.36 -10.77
CA ASN A 130 -9.53 4.04 -10.89
C ASN A 130 -8.36 3.84 -9.91
N ALA A 131 -8.08 2.58 -9.60
CA ALA A 131 -6.81 2.10 -9.06
C ALA A 131 -6.18 1.12 -10.07
N PHE A 132 -4.86 0.93 -9.99
CA PHE A 132 -4.18 -0.04 -10.84
C PHE A 132 -2.81 -0.48 -10.32
N TRP A 133 -2.46 -1.72 -10.61
CA TRP A 133 -1.08 -2.23 -10.65
C TRP A 133 -0.37 -1.89 -11.97
N ASP A 134 0.92 -1.57 -11.89
CA ASP A 134 1.78 -1.38 -13.06
C ASP A 134 3.13 -2.09 -12.89
N ASP A 135 3.38 -3.11 -13.72
CA ASP A 135 4.62 -3.89 -13.74
C ASP A 135 5.86 -3.06 -14.10
N SER A 136 5.71 -1.99 -14.91
CA SER A 136 6.82 -1.14 -15.32
C SER A 136 7.41 -0.36 -14.16
N CYS A 137 6.56 0.08 -13.24
CA CYS A 137 6.99 0.79 -12.03
C CYS A 137 7.12 -0.14 -10.82
N PHE A 138 6.56 -1.35 -10.91
CA PHE A 138 6.39 -2.31 -9.81
C PHE A 138 5.66 -1.68 -8.63
N CYS A 139 4.49 -1.09 -8.91
CA CYS A 139 3.77 -0.25 -7.98
C CYS A 139 2.25 -0.28 -8.14
N MET A 140 1.54 -0.06 -7.04
CA MET A 140 0.09 0.18 -7.05
C MET A 140 -0.16 1.68 -7.07
N THR A 141 -1.22 2.10 -7.75
CA THR A 141 -1.53 3.51 -7.98
C THR A 141 -3.01 3.76 -7.81
N TYR A 142 -3.34 4.80 -7.04
CA TYR A 142 -4.70 5.09 -6.61
C TYR A 142 -5.08 6.51 -7.00
N GLY A 143 -6.20 6.67 -7.69
CA GLY A 143 -6.87 7.95 -7.87
C GLY A 143 -7.73 8.34 -6.67
N ASP A 144 -8.23 9.58 -6.69
CA ASP A 144 -9.03 10.16 -5.62
C ASP A 144 -10.56 10.07 -5.86
N GLY A 145 -10.99 9.33 -6.89
CA GLY A 145 -12.41 9.15 -7.21
C GLY A 145 -13.05 10.37 -7.84
N THR A 146 -14.38 10.34 -8.01
CA THR A 146 -15.11 11.48 -8.60
C THR A 146 -14.95 12.70 -7.69
N ALA A 147 -14.71 13.88 -8.28
CA ALA A 147 -14.53 15.14 -7.53
C ALA A 147 -13.42 15.11 -6.45
N ASP A 148 -12.51 14.13 -6.51
CA ASP A 148 -11.47 13.89 -5.51
C ASP A 148 -12.04 13.67 -4.09
N SER A 149 -13.23 13.03 -3.99
CA SER A 149 -13.92 12.80 -2.71
C SER A 149 -13.84 11.38 -2.17
N ASP A 150 -13.41 10.40 -2.96
CA ASP A 150 -13.49 8.98 -2.61
C ASP A 150 -12.23 8.26 -3.14
N PRO A 151 -11.08 8.39 -2.45
CA PRO A 151 -9.85 7.73 -2.87
C PRO A 151 -10.01 6.23 -3.01
N LEU A 152 -9.51 5.64 -4.09
CA LEU A 152 -9.69 4.21 -4.36
C LEU A 152 -8.70 3.34 -3.56
N THR A 153 -8.58 3.58 -2.25
CA THR A 153 -7.60 2.98 -1.35
C THR A 153 -8.22 2.04 -0.31
N ALA A 154 -9.45 1.56 -0.53
CA ALA A 154 -10.06 0.55 0.34
C ALA A 154 -9.19 -0.71 0.45
N LEU A 155 -9.37 -1.46 1.54
CA LEU A 155 -8.46 -2.54 1.91
C LEU A 155 -8.46 -3.67 0.88
N ASP A 156 -9.65 -4.08 0.42
CA ASP A 156 -9.85 -5.06 -0.62
C ASP A 156 -9.30 -4.60 -1.97
N VAL A 157 -9.44 -3.32 -2.33
CA VAL A 157 -8.86 -2.73 -3.55
C VAL A 157 -7.33 -2.73 -3.48
N ALA A 158 -6.73 -2.34 -2.35
CA ALA A 158 -5.28 -2.45 -2.18
C ALA A 158 -4.81 -3.91 -2.30
N GLY A 159 -5.58 -4.85 -1.74
CA GLY A 159 -5.35 -6.28 -1.88
C GLY A 159 -5.47 -6.76 -3.33
N HIS A 160 -6.48 -6.30 -4.06
CA HIS A 160 -6.74 -6.58 -5.47
C HIS A 160 -5.57 -6.11 -6.34
N GLU A 161 -5.14 -4.85 -6.19
CA GLU A 161 -4.04 -4.30 -6.98
C GLU A 161 -2.72 -5.03 -6.71
N MET A 162 -2.39 -5.31 -5.45
CA MET A 162 -1.17 -6.05 -5.15
C MET A 162 -1.24 -7.50 -5.69
N SER A 163 -2.43 -8.08 -5.77
CA SER A 163 -2.67 -9.42 -6.31
C SER A 163 -2.48 -9.50 -7.82
N HIS A 164 -2.75 -8.43 -8.57
CA HIS A 164 -2.32 -8.34 -9.98
C HIS A 164 -0.82 -8.52 -10.13
N GLY A 165 -0.02 -7.89 -9.27
CA GLY A 165 1.43 -8.07 -9.25
C GLY A 165 1.83 -9.52 -8.95
N VAL A 166 1.11 -10.22 -8.07
CA VAL A 166 1.35 -11.64 -7.80
C VAL A 166 1.03 -12.47 -9.05
N THR A 167 -0.09 -12.19 -9.72
CA THR A 167 -0.48 -12.85 -10.97
C THR A 167 0.55 -12.63 -12.07
N SER A 168 1.03 -11.40 -12.27
CA SER A 168 2.04 -11.08 -13.29
C SER A 168 3.38 -11.80 -13.04
N ASN A 169 3.73 -12.03 -11.78
CA ASN A 169 4.96 -12.73 -11.37
C ASN A 169 4.75 -14.22 -11.08
N THR A 170 3.62 -14.79 -11.51
CA THR A 170 3.33 -16.23 -11.40
C THR A 170 2.72 -16.79 -12.68
N ALA A 171 1.40 -16.80 -12.79
CA ALA A 171 0.69 -17.36 -13.93
C ALA A 171 0.82 -16.50 -15.20
N GLY A 172 1.08 -15.20 -15.06
CA GLY A 172 1.23 -14.28 -16.19
C GLY A 172 -0.01 -14.23 -17.07
N LEU A 173 -1.20 -14.19 -16.46
CA LEU A 173 -2.46 -14.22 -17.18
C LEU A 173 -2.61 -12.94 -18.02
N GLU A 174 -2.63 -13.12 -19.35
CA GLU A 174 -2.85 -12.02 -20.29
C GLU A 174 -4.19 -11.34 -20.00
N TYR A 175 -4.18 -10.01 -19.98
CA TYR A 175 -5.34 -9.20 -19.60
C TYR A 175 -6.34 -9.05 -20.77
N SER A 176 -6.82 -10.17 -21.27
CA SER A 176 -7.69 -10.26 -22.43
C SER A 176 -8.57 -11.51 -22.40
N GLY A 177 -9.81 -11.40 -22.87
CA GLY A 177 -10.74 -12.53 -22.92
C GLY A 177 -10.89 -13.27 -21.59
N GLU A 178 -10.89 -14.60 -21.64
CA GLU A 178 -11.03 -15.44 -20.44
C GLU A 178 -9.84 -15.35 -19.48
N SER A 179 -8.61 -15.19 -19.99
CA SER A 179 -7.44 -15.04 -19.11
C SER A 179 -7.48 -13.71 -18.36
N GLY A 180 -8.02 -12.65 -18.98
CA GLY A 180 -8.28 -11.38 -18.31
C GLY A 180 -9.33 -11.52 -17.21
N GLY A 181 -10.46 -12.19 -17.51
CA GLY A 181 -11.48 -12.47 -16.50
C GLY A 181 -10.96 -13.32 -15.33
N LEU A 182 -10.05 -14.28 -15.58
CA LEU A 182 -9.37 -15.02 -14.53
C LEU A 182 -8.38 -14.17 -13.74
N ASN A 183 -7.71 -13.22 -14.39
CA ASN A 183 -6.80 -12.28 -13.73
C ASN A 183 -7.58 -11.42 -12.72
N GLU A 184 -8.67 -10.78 -13.17
CA GLU A 184 -9.60 -10.01 -12.33
C GLU A 184 -10.16 -10.82 -11.17
N ALA A 185 -10.79 -11.97 -11.48
CA ALA A 185 -11.41 -12.80 -10.45
C ALA A 185 -10.39 -13.32 -9.43
N THR A 186 -9.14 -13.55 -9.83
CA THR A 186 -8.07 -13.92 -8.91
C THR A 186 -7.71 -12.77 -7.97
N SER A 187 -7.64 -11.55 -8.50
CA SER A 187 -7.41 -10.34 -7.69
C SER A 187 -8.55 -10.09 -6.72
N ASP A 188 -9.82 -10.26 -7.12
CA ASP A 188 -10.98 -10.16 -6.21
C ASP A 188 -10.92 -11.20 -5.09
N ILE A 189 -10.67 -12.47 -5.42
CA ILE A 189 -10.59 -13.56 -4.42
C ILE A 189 -9.54 -13.26 -3.35
N PHE A 190 -8.38 -12.74 -3.76
CA PHE A 190 -7.32 -12.40 -2.84
C PHE A 190 -7.57 -11.08 -2.11
N GLY A 191 -8.16 -10.06 -2.75
CA GLY A 191 -8.59 -8.81 -2.12
C GLY A 191 -9.57 -9.07 -0.98
N THR A 192 -10.65 -9.82 -1.23
CA THR A 192 -11.56 -10.31 -0.20
C THR A 192 -10.82 -11.13 0.88
N GLY A 193 -9.89 -11.99 0.47
CA GLY A 193 -9.07 -12.76 1.41
C GLY A 193 -8.25 -11.89 2.36
N VAL A 194 -7.75 -10.75 1.90
CA VAL A 194 -7.04 -9.75 2.71
C VAL A 194 -7.99 -9.08 3.70
N GLU A 195 -9.18 -8.69 3.28
CA GLU A 195 -10.17 -8.06 4.16
C GLU A 195 -10.58 -8.98 5.32
N PHE A 196 -10.88 -10.25 5.01
CA PHE A 196 -11.13 -11.27 6.03
C PHE A 196 -9.90 -11.52 6.93
N PHE A 197 -8.70 -11.48 6.36
CA PHE A 197 -7.46 -11.70 7.11
C PHE A 197 -7.17 -10.57 8.09
N ALA A 198 -7.35 -9.33 7.67
CA ALA A 198 -7.13 -8.14 8.50
C ALA A 198 -8.07 -8.12 9.71
N ASN A 199 -9.28 -8.68 9.56
CA ASN A 199 -10.28 -8.77 10.62
C ASN A 199 -10.48 -7.40 11.32
N ASN A 200 -10.53 -6.34 10.51
CA ASN A 200 -10.67 -4.97 10.95
C ASN A 200 -12.13 -4.70 11.34
N SER A 201 -12.36 -4.00 12.45
CA SER A 201 -13.73 -3.72 12.92
C SER A 201 -14.44 -2.58 12.17
N SER A 202 -13.69 -1.72 11.51
CA SER A 202 -14.20 -0.63 10.66
C SER A 202 -14.46 -1.09 9.23
N ASP A 203 -13.67 -2.05 8.77
CA ASP A 203 -13.79 -2.67 7.46
C ASP A 203 -13.88 -4.21 7.63
N VAL A 204 -15.11 -4.69 7.78
CA VAL A 204 -15.38 -6.07 8.17
C VAL A 204 -15.49 -6.94 6.92
N GLY A 205 -14.62 -7.95 6.84
CA GLY A 205 -14.61 -8.98 5.81
C GLY A 205 -16.00 -9.38 5.29
N ASP A 206 -16.24 -9.11 4.00
CA ASP A 206 -17.40 -9.55 3.25
C ASP A 206 -17.06 -10.03 1.83
N TYR A 207 -18.07 -10.24 0.97
CA TYR A 207 -17.90 -10.80 -0.38
C TYR A 207 -18.25 -9.79 -1.48
N LEU A 208 -18.34 -8.51 -1.11
CA LEU A 208 -18.41 -7.39 -2.03
C LEU A 208 -16.97 -6.98 -2.39
N ILE A 209 -16.84 -6.21 -3.46
CA ILE A 209 -15.57 -5.65 -3.90
C ILE A 209 -15.80 -4.16 -4.14
N GLY A 210 -14.95 -3.33 -3.53
CA GLY A 210 -14.98 -1.88 -3.60
C GLY A 210 -16.21 -1.25 -2.96
N GLU A 211 -16.90 -1.93 -2.05
CA GLU A 211 -18.15 -1.44 -1.44
C GLU A 211 -17.93 -0.23 -0.52
N LYS A 212 -16.70 -0.03 -0.04
CA LYS A 212 -16.29 1.21 0.63
C LYS A 212 -16.09 2.38 -0.33
N ILE A 213 -15.84 2.12 -1.60
CA ILE A 213 -15.53 3.13 -2.60
C ILE A 213 -16.79 3.38 -3.41
N ASP A 214 -17.27 4.62 -3.42
CA ASP A 214 -18.37 4.99 -4.30
C ASP A 214 -17.87 5.17 -5.75
N ILE A 215 -17.60 4.04 -6.43
CA ILE A 215 -17.09 4.03 -7.81
C ILE A 215 -18.07 4.66 -8.82
N ASN A 216 -19.35 4.80 -8.46
CA ASN A 216 -20.37 5.40 -9.34
C ASN A 216 -20.82 6.80 -8.90
N GLY A 217 -20.54 7.20 -7.66
CA GLY A 217 -20.93 8.48 -7.06
C GLY A 217 -22.36 8.54 -6.53
#